data_AF-A0A8J6MSM6-F1
#
_entry.id   AF-A0A8J6MSM6-F1
#
_cell.length_a   1.000
_cell.length_b   1.000
_cell.length_c   1.000
_cell.angle_alpha   90.00
_cell.angle_beta   90.00
_cell.angle_gamma   90.00
#
_symmetry.space_group_name_H-M   'P 1'
#
loop_
_entity.id
_entity.type
_entity.pdbx_description
1 polymer ?
#
loop_
_entity_poly.entity_id
_entity_poly.type
_entity_poly.pdbx_seq_one_letter_code
_entity_poly.pdbx_strand_id
1 'polypeptide(L)'
;MRKAASLIGFSILTGALMSCYLIIPGTIKFLFSILSLYLGYQFFRRAEGWGLRIGFIVLSVILALIFTVIYTGLAIKNGWYINPSYLEGV
;
A
#
# COMPACT_ATOMS: atom_id res chain seq x y z
N MET A 1 -10.32 20.48 -7.55
CA MET A 1 -9.11 19.81 -8.10
C MET A 1 -8.06 19.46 -7.04
N ARG A 2 -7.64 20.38 -6.14
CA ARG A 2 -6.59 20.10 -5.11
C ARG A 2 -6.89 18.94 -4.13
N LYS A 3 -8.14 18.80 -3.67
CA LYS A 3 -8.56 17.73 -2.73
C LYS A 3 -8.49 16.33 -3.36
N ALA A 4 -8.90 16.19 -4.63
CA ALA A 4 -8.85 14.93 -5.37
C ALA A 4 -7.42 14.48 -5.70
N ALA A 5 -6.56 15.40 -6.13
CA ALA A 5 -5.15 15.10 -6.36
C ALA A 5 -4.44 14.63 -5.08
N SER A 6 -4.76 15.26 -3.94
CA SER A 6 -4.24 14.84 -2.63
C SER A 6 -4.73 13.44 -2.27
N LEU A 7 -6.03 13.15 -2.42
CA LEU A 7 -6.59 11.81 -2.18
C LEU A 7 -5.85 10.75 -3.00
N ILE A 8 -5.74 10.95 -4.32
CA ILE A 8 -5.13 9.98 -5.23
C ILE A 8 -3.64 9.80 -4.90
N GLY A 9 -2.88 10.90 -4.78
CA GLY A 9 -1.45 10.83 -4.51
C GLY A 9 -1.12 10.16 -3.17
N PHE A 10 -1.83 10.52 -2.10
CA PHE A 10 -1.64 9.87 -0.80
C PHE A 10 -2.08 8.40 -0.84
N SER A 11 -3.15 8.06 -1.55
CA SER A 11 -3.61 6.66 -1.63
C SER A 11 -2.65 5.79 -2.43
N ILE A 12 -2.06 6.31 -3.51
CA ILE A 12 -1.02 5.62 -4.29
C ILE A 12 0.21 5.36 -3.42
N LEU A 13 0.72 6.38 -2.74
CA LEU A 13 1.90 6.22 -1.87
C LEU A 13 1.63 5.26 -0.72
N THR A 14 0.46 5.37 -0.07
CA THR A 14 0.08 4.50 1.05
C THR A 14 -0.11 3.07 0.58
N GLY A 15 -0.81 2.87 -0.55
CA GLY A 15 -1.01 1.55 -1.16
C GLY A 15 0.32 0.91 -1.58
N ALA A 16 1.26 1.68 -2.14
CA ALA A 16 2.59 1.19 -2.50
C ALA A 16 3.38 0.74 -1.26
N LEU A 17 3.38 1.55 -0.19
CA LEU A 17 4.04 1.17 1.08
C LEU A 17 3.41 -0.08 1.70
N MET A 18 2.07 -0.19 1.69
CA MET A 18 1.38 -1.38 2.17
C MET A 18 1.74 -2.61 1.31
N SER A 19 1.84 -2.46 0.00
CA SER A 19 2.30 -3.53 -0.89
C SER A 19 3.74 -3.95 -0.58
N CYS A 20 4.65 -3.00 -0.36
CA CYS A 20 6.01 -3.31 0.11
C CYS A 20 6.01 -4.07 1.45
N TYR A 21 5.14 -3.69 2.40
CA TYR A 21 4.98 -4.43 3.65
C TYR A 21 4.54 -5.89 3.43
N LEU A 22 3.67 -6.13 2.45
CA LEU A 22 3.19 -7.48 2.11
C LEU A 22 4.25 -8.33 1.40
N ILE A 23 5.11 -7.72 0.58
CA ILE A 23 6.07 -8.45 -0.26
C ILE A 23 7.41 -8.67 0.48
N ILE A 24 7.88 -7.67 1.21
CA ILE A 24 9.23 -7.66 1.78
C ILE A 24 9.28 -8.54 3.05
N PRO A 25 10.18 -9.53 3.11
CA PRO A 25 10.34 -10.39 4.28
C PRO A 25 11.15 -9.69 5.39
N GLY A 26 11.15 -10.29 6.58
CA GLY A 26 11.97 -9.84 7.71
C GLY A 26 11.39 -8.65 8.48
N THR A 27 12.19 -8.04 9.34
CA THR A 27 11.78 -6.93 10.23
C THR A 27 11.68 -5.59 9.51
N ILE A 28 12.37 -5.42 8.38
CA ILE A 28 12.36 -4.17 7.61
C ILE A 28 10.96 -3.80 7.09
N LYS A 29 10.08 -4.80 6.91
CA LYS A 29 8.68 -4.59 6.54
C LYS A 29 7.98 -3.61 7.49
N PHE A 30 8.28 -3.66 8.78
CA PHE A 30 7.64 -2.80 9.78
C PHE A 30 7.92 -1.30 9.54
N LEU A 31 9.03 -0.93 8.89
CA LEU A 31 9.28 0.45 8.48
C LEU A 31 8.25 0.93 7.46
N PHE A 32 7.88 0.08 6.49
CA PHE A 32 6.86 0.40 5.50
C PHE A 32 5.48 0.55 6.13
N SER A 33 5.17 -0.27 7.15
CA SER A 33 3.96 -0.12 7.94
C SER A 33 3.92 1.22 8.68
N ILE A 34 5.00 1.59 9.38
CA ILE A 34 5.09 2.88 10.08
C ILE A 34 4.97 4.05 9.10
N LEU A 35 5.64 3.98 7.95
CA LEU A 35 5.54 5.01 6.90
C LEU A 35 4.12 5.13 6.34
N SER A 36 3.42 4.01 6.12
CA SER A 36 2.03 4.02 5.65
C SER A 36 1.09 4.67 6.66
N LEU A 37 1.29 4.40 7.96
CA LEU A 37 0.54 5.03 9.04
C LEU A 37 0.83 6.52 9.14
N TYR A 38 2.09 6.93 8.96
CA TYR A 38 2.48 8.34 8.95
C TYR A 38 1.81 9.11 7.79
N LEU A 39 1.76 8.52 6.59
CA LEU A 39 1.05 9.12 5.45
C LEU A 39 -0.45 9.17 5.68
N GLY A 40 -1.04 8.12 6.24
CA GLY A 40 -2.44 8.11 6.67
C GLY A 40 -2.73 9.24 7.66
N TYR A 41 -1.91 9.38 8.71
CA TYR A 41 -2.03 10.46 9.68
C TYR A 41 -1.94 11.85 9.04
N GLN A 42 -0.93 12.07 8.18
CA GLN A 42 -0.77 13.30 7.40
C GLN A 42 -1.99 13.62 6.53
N PHE A 43 -2.60 12.61 5.90
CA PHE A 43 -3.81 12.79 5.11
C PHE A 43 -5.02 13.14 5.98
N PHE A 44 -5.23 12.40 7.07
CA PHE A 44 -6.37 12.58 7.97
C PHE A 44 -6.39 13.96 8.62
N ARG A 45 -5.22 14.53 8.93
CA ARG A 45 -5.09 15.91 9.43
C ARG A 45 -5.57 16.97 8.45
N ARG A 46 -5.48 16.69 7.14
CA ARG A 46 -5.90 17.61 6.07
C ARG A 46 -7.32 17.33 5.57
N ALA A 47 -7.88 16.17 5.90
CA ALA A 47 -9.20 15.73 5.44
C ALA A 47 -10.31 16.18 6.40
N GLU A 48 -11.12 17.14 5.95
CA GLU A 48 -12.21 17.76 6.72
C GLU A 48 -13.52 16.95 6.72
N GLY A 49 -13.59 15.78 6.04
CA GLY A 49 -14.83 15.01 5.91
C GLY A 49 -14.64 13.50 6.02
N TRP A 50 -15.61 12.82 6.64
CA TRP A 50 -15.65 11.37 6.80
C TRP A 50 -15.58 10.62 5.47
N GLY A 51 -16.31 11.10 4.45
CA GLY A 51 -16.29 10.50 3.12
C GLY A 51 -14.90 10.47 2.48
N LEU A 52 -14.09 11.54 2.64
CA LEU A 52 -12.72 11.59 2.11
C LEU A 52 -11.78 10.63 2.86
N ARG A 53 -11.97 10.47 4.17
CA ARG A 53 -11.18 9.55 5.00
C ARG A 53 -11.45 8.09 4.65
N ILE A 54 -12.73 7.74 4.53
CA ILE A 54 -13.17 6.40 4.12
C ILE A 54 -12.70 6.12 2.69
N GLY A 55 -12.89 7.08 1.78
CA GLY A 55 -12.43 6.97 0.39
C GLY A 55 -10.92 6.73 0.30
N PHE A 56 -10.12 7.42 1.10
CA PHE A 56 -8.68 7.19 1.17
C PHE A 56 -8.32 5.79 1.67
N ILE A 57 -8.96 5.31 2.75
CA ILE A 57 -8.70 3.96 3.27
C ILE A 57 -9.03 2.92 2.19
N VAL A 58 -10.25 2.99 1.64
CA VAL A 58 -10.73 2.04 0.64
C VAL A 58 -9.83 2.05 -0.59
N LEU A 59 -9.50 3.23 -1.12
CA LEU A 59 -8.64 3.37 -2.29
C LEU A 59 -7.22 2.86 -2.03
N SER A 60 -6.64 3.15 -0.86
CA SER A 60 -5.30 2.68 -0.48
C SER A 60 -5.24 1.16 -0.36
N VAL A 61 -6.27 0.54 0.22
CA VAL A 61 -6.36 -0.93 0.34
C VAL A 61 -6.50 -1.58 -1.04
N ILE A 62 -7.38 -1.07 -1.90
CA ILE A 62 -7.53 -1.56 -3.28
C ILE A 62 -6.20 -1.46 -4.03
N LEU A 63 -5.53 -0.31 -3.95
CA LEU A 63 -4.24 -0.10 -4.61
C LEU A 63 -3.14 -1.03 -4.05
N ALA A 64 -3.12 -1.27 -2.75
CA ALA A 64 -2.18 -2.21 -2.13
C ALA A 64 -2.34 -3.63 -2.71
N LEU A 65 -3.59 -4.09 -2.86
CA LEU A 65 -3.88 -5.40 -3.47
C LEU A 65 -3.44 -5.42 -4.94
N ILE A 66 -3.80 -4.40 -5.72
CA ILE A 66 -3.43 -4.28 -7.13
C ILE A 66 -1.90 -4.30 -7.30
N PHE A 67 -1.16 -3.47 -6.55
CA PHE A 67 0.29 -3.42 -6.63
C PHE A 67 0.94 -4.73 -6.23
N THR A 68 0.40 -5.42 -5.22
CA THR A 68 0.91 -6.72 -4.78
C THR A 68 0.71 -7.78 -5.87
N VAL A 69 -0.47 -7.83 -6.49
CA VAL A 69 -0.74 -8.76 -7.61
C VAL A 69 0.16 -8.46 -8.81
N ILE A 70 0.32 -7.17 -9.18
CA ILE A 70 1.20 -6.76 -10.28
C ILE A 70 2.64 -7.19 -10.01
N TYR A 71 3.17 -6.90 -8.81
CA TYR A 71 4.52 -7.31 -8.43
C TYR A 71 4.68 -8.83 -8.49
N THR A 72 3.76 -9.58 -7.90
CA THR A 72 3.84 -11.05 -7.88
C THR A 72 3.81 -11.62 -9.30
N GLY A 73 2.95 -11.11 -10.19
CA GLY A 73 2.92 -11.55 -11.59
C GLY A 73 4.22 -11.25 -12.34
N LEU A 74 4.79 -10.05 -12.14
CA LEU A 74 6.10 -9.68 -12.69
C LEU A 74 7.23 -10.54 -12.12
N ALA A 75 7.17 -10.84 -10.82
CA ALA A 75 8.17 -11.63 -10.13
C ALA A 75 8.18 -13.08 -10.63
N ILE A 76 7.00 -13.70 -10.83
CA ILE A 76 6.88 -15.03 -11.45
C ILE A 76 7.49 -15.04 -12.85
N LYS A 77 7.20 -14.01 -13.67
CA LYS A 77 7.69 -13.92 -15.05
C LYS A 77 9.21 -13.74 -15.13
N ASN A 78 9.77 -12.89 -14.27
CA ASN A 78 11.18 -12.47 -14.34
C ASN A 78 12.10 -13.23 -13.37
N GLY A 79 11.56 -14.15 -12.55
CA GLY A 79 12.30 -14.81 -11.48
C GLY A 79 12.71 -13.86 -10.35
N TRP A 80 11.95 -12.79 -10.11
CA TRP A 80 12.24 -11.91 -8.96
C TRP A 80 11.84 -12.56 -7.65
N TYR A 81 12.40 -12.04 -6.57
CA TYR A 81 12.17 -12.57 -5.23
C TYR A 81 10.68 -12.53 -4.86
N ILE A 82 10.17 -13.70 -4.47
CA ILE A 82 8.90 -13.90 -3.79
C ILE A 82 9.22 -14.61 -2.49
N ASN A 83 8.63 -14.17 -1.40
CA ASN A 83 8.82 -14.84 -0.11
C ASN A 83 8.33 -16.30 -0.21
N PRO A 84 9.19 -17.30 0.06
CA PRO A 84 8.83 -18.72 -0.03
C PRO A 84 7.60 -19.10 0.79
N SER A 85 7.36 -18.40 1.90
CA SER A 85 6.18 -18.61 2.76
C SER A 85 4.84 -18.37 2.06
N TYR A 86 4.82 -17.72 0.88
CA TYR A 86 3.60 -17.53 0.09
C TYR A 86 3.40 -18.60 -0.98
N LEU A 87 4.43 -19.41 -1.25
CA LEU A 87 4.44 -20.48 -2.25
C LEU A 87 4.27 -21.85 -1.61
N GLU A 88 4.78 -21.98 -0.38
CA GLU A 88 4.47 -23.08 0.52
C GLU A 88 3.03 -22.85 1.02
N GLY A 89 2.05 -23.28 0.20
CA GLY A 89 0.67 -23.40 0.67
C GLY A 89 0.67 -24.20 1.98
N VAL A 90 0.02 -23.67 3.00
CA VAL A 90 -0.25 -24.38 4.26
C VAL A 90 -0.80 -25.77 3.96
#